data_AF-F8GCG6-F1
#
_entry.id   AF-F8GCG6-F1
#
_cell.length_a   1.000
_cell.length_b   1.000
_cell.length_c   1.000
_cell.angle_alpha   90.00
_cell.angle_beta   90.00
_cell.angle_gamma   90.00
#
_symmetry.space_group_name_H-M   'P 1'
#
loop_
_entity.id
_entity.type
_entity.pdbx_description
1 polymer ?
#
loop_
_entity_poly.entity_id
_entity_poly.type
_entity_poly.pdbx_seq_one_letter_code
_entity_poly.pdbx_strand_id
1 'polypeptide(L)'
;MAKTILAVDDSASIRQMVTFTLKGAGYEVIEAVDGQDALDKANIHKVNLVLTDINMPRMDGLKLLELLRKLTHYKTVPILMLTTESGDEIKAKGRAAGATGWLVKPFDPKRLLEVIGKVIG
;
A
#
# COMPACT_ATOMS: atom_id res chain seq x y z
N MET A 1 13.23 7.53 14.27
CA MET A 1 12.86 8.21 13.00
C MET A 1 11.46 7.78 12.64
N ALA A 2 10.60 8.70 12.24
CA ALA A 2 9.25 8.36 11.77
C ALA A 2 9.36 7.45 10.54
N LYS A 3 8.54 6.40 10.48
CA LYS A 3 8.51 5.47 9.34
C LYS A 3 7.68 6.09 8.23
N THR A 4 8.16 6.02 7.00
CA THR A 4 7.49 6.59 5.83
C THR A 4 6.65 5.54 5.12
N ILE A 5 5.40 5.87 4.81
CA ILE A 5 4.43 4.98 4.17
C ILE A 5 3.99 5.59 2.83
N LEU A 6 4.08 4.82 1.76
CA LEU A 6 3.53 5.19 0.45
C LEU A 6 2.07 4.73 0.38
N ALA A 7 1.13 5.66 0.38
CA ALA A 7 -0.30 5.38 0.26
C ALA A 7 -0.78 5.64 -1.18
N VAL A 8 -1.23 4.59 -1.85
CA VAL A 8 -1.65 4.56 -3.25
C VAL A 8 -3.12 4.16 -3.33
N ASP A 9 -3.95 5.05 -3.82
CA ASP A 9 -5.38 4.81 -4.04
C ASP A 9 -5.86 5.81 -5.08
N ASP A 10 -6.80 5.47 -5.95
CA ASP A 10 -7.33 6.39 -6.96
C ASP A 10 -8.41 7.32 -6.39
N SER A 11 -9.07 6.90 -5.31
CA SER A 11 -10.05 7.70 -4.58
C SER A 11 -9.36 8.70 -3.66
N ALA A 12 -9.57 9.99 -3.95
CA ALA A 12 -9.07 11.08 -3.11
C ALA A 12 -9.57 10.99 -1.67
N SER A 13 -10.81 10.56 -1.46
CA SER A 13 -11.40 10.40 -0.12
C SER A 13 -10.71 9.30 0.69
N ILE A 14 -10.39 8.16 0.06
CA ILE A 14 -9.68 7.07 0.74
C ILE A 14 -8.24 7.48 1.03
N ARG A 15 -7.53 8.10 0.06
CA ARG A 15 -6.17 8.63 0.29
C ARG A 15 -6.14 9.58 1.48
N GLN A 16 -7.03 10.57 1.53
CA GLN A 16 -7.08 11.53 2.62
C GLN A 16 -7.36 10.88 3.98
N MET A 17 -8.30 9.93 4.04
CA MET A 17 -8.60 9.20 5.27
C MET A 17 -7.38 8.39 5.76
N VAL A 18 -6.73 7.66 4.85
CA VAL A 18 -5.51 6.89 5.15
C VAL A 18 -4.40 7.82 5.63
N THR A 19 -4.11 8.88 4.87
CA THR A 19 -3.08 9.86 5.20
C THR A 19 -3.32 10.50 6.57
N PHE A 20 -4.55 10.92 6.86
CA PHE A 20 -4.91 11.51 8.14
C PHE A 20 -4.69 10.52 9.29
N THR A 21 -5.13 9.28 9.12
CA THR A 21 -4.99 8.21 10.12
C THR A 21 -3.52 7.91 10.41
N LEU A 22 -2.71 7.77 9.38
CA LEU A 22 -1.29 7.43 9.51
C LEU A 22 -0.48 8.59 10.10
N LYS A 23 -0.72 9.82 9.65
CA LYS A 23 -0.09 11.01 10.23
C LYS A 23 -0.49 11.20 11.69
N GLY A 24 -1.76 10.95 12.04
CA GLY A 24 -2.24 10.98 13.42
C GLY A 24 -1.55 9.93 14.34
N ALA A 25 -1.05 8.85 13.76
CA ALA A 25 -0.26 7.83 14.46
C ALA A 25 1.26 8.09 14.44
N GLY A 26 1.72 9.23 13.90
CA GLY A 26 3.13 9.62 13.88
C GLY A 26 3.95 9.06 12.71
N TYR A 27 3.29 8.56 11.65
CA TYR A 27 3.94 8.13 10.42
C TYR A 27 4.05 9.27 9.41
N GLU A 28 5.12 9.24 8.60
CA GLU A 28 5.21 10.07 7.41
C GLU A 28 4.47 9.40 6.26
N VAL A 29 3.74 10.17 5.46
CA VAL A 29 2.91 9.63 4.37
C VAL A 29 3.24 10.31 3.06
N ILE A 30 3.56 9.51 2.06
CA ILE A 30 3.68 9.92 0.66
C ILE A 30 2.43 9.42 -0.05
N GLU A 31 1.67 10.33 -0.64
CA GLU A 31 0.43 9.99 -1.36
C GLU A 31 0.73 9.77 -2.83
N ALA A 32 0.10 8.78 -3.45
CA ALA A 32 0.12 8.54 -4.89
C ALA A 32 -1.28 8.29 -5.42
N VAL A 33 -1.58 8.87 -6.59
CA VAL A 33 -2.94 8.86 -7.15
C VAL A 33 -3.23 7.63 -8.03
N ASP A 34 -2.19 6.93 -8.48
CA ASP A 34 -2.29 5.69 -9.26
C ASP A 34 -0.99 4.88 -9.13
N GLY A 35 -0.97 3.69 -9.75
CA GLY A 35 0.20 2.82 -9.72
C GLY A 35 1.45 3.40 -10.41
N GLN A 36 1.30 4.25 -11.42
CA GLN A 36 2.46 4.86 -12.09
C GLN A 36 3.09 5.94 -11.22
N ASP A 37 2.28 6.85 -10.66
CA ASP A 37 2.72 7.87 -9.71
C ASP A 37 3.37 7.23 -8.46
N ALA A 38 2.82 6.10 -8.01
CA ALA A 38 3.43 5.32 -6.93
C ALA A 38 4.80 4.75 -7.31
N LEU A 39 4.95 4.22 -8.53
CA LEU A 39 6.22 3.68 -9.02
C LEU A 39 7.28 4.79 -9.15
N ASP A 40 6.90 5.94 -9.70
CA ASP A 40 7.81 7.08 -9.86
C ASP A 40 8.28 7.59 -8.49
N LYS A 41 7.36 7.73 -7.53
CA LYS A 41 7.68 8.10 -6.14
C LYS A 41 8.50 7.04 -5.44
N ALA A 42 8.22 5.76 -5.67
CA ALA A 42 8.99 4.67 -5.09
C ALA A 42 10.45 4.65 -5.58
N ASN A 43 10.71 5.01 -6.84
CA ASN A 43 12.07 5.11 -7.35
C ASN A 43 12.89 6.25 -6.71
N ILE A 44 12.21 7.32 -6.27
CA ILE A 44 12.87 8.52 -5.72
C ILE A 44 12.96 8.44 -4.19
N HIS A 45 11.93 7.90 -3.53
CA HIS A 45 11.78 7.90 -2.09
C HIS A 45 11.96 6.50 -1.51
N LYS A 46 12.75 6.39 -0.43
CA LYS A 46 12.79 5.17 0.37
C LYS A 46 11.64 5.17 1.37
N VAL A 47 10.72 4.23 1.22
CA VAL A 47 9.61 4.03 2.16
C VAL A 47 9.76 2.74 2.95
N ASN A 48 9.11 2.68 4.10
CA ASN A 48 9.11 1.52 4.98
C ASN A 48 7.91 0.60 4.75
N LEU A 49 6.86 1.09 4.09
CA LEU A 49 5.68 0.29 3.73
C LEU A 49 5.00 0.91 2.53
N VAL A 50 4.43 0.07 1.67
CA VAL A 50 3.53 0.49 0.59
C VAL A 50 2.13 -0.01 0.90
N LEU A 51 1.17 0.89 0.83
CA LEU A 51 -0.25 0.61 0.92
C LEU A 51 -0.84 0.91 -0.44
N THR A 52 -1.34 -0.08 -1.17
CA THR A 52 -1.87 0.14 -2.53
C THR A 52 -3.23 -0.50 -2.71
N ASP A 53 -4.14 0.20 -3.38
CA ASP A 53 -5.38 -0.43 -3.84
C ASP A 53 -5.11 -1.40 -5.00
N ILE A 54 -5.92 -2.47 -5.09
CA ILE A 54 -5.86 -3.42 -6.21
C ILE A 54 -6.55 -2.83 -7.44
N ASN A 55 -7.71 -2.21 -7.26
CA ASN A 55 -8.61 -1.78 -8.32
C ASN A 55 -8.35 -0.32 -8.67
N MET A 56 -7.23 -0.05 -9.35
CA MET A 56 -6.89 1.29 -9.82
C MET A 56 -6.98 1.41 -11.35
N PRO A 57 -7.43 2.56 -11.88
CA PRO A 57 -7.34 2.86 -13.31
C PRO A 57 -5.87 3.01 -13.74
N ARG A 58 -5.59 2.72 -15.02
CA ARG A 58 -4.27 2.74 -15.68
C ARG A 58 -3.31 1.61 -15.28
N MET A 59 -3.00 1.47 -13.99
CA MET A 59 -2.11 0.44 -13.47
C MET A 59 -2.69 -0.14 -12.20
N ASP A 60 -3.00 -1.43 -12.24
CA ASP A 60 -3.52 -2.15 -11.07
C ASP A 60 -2.45 -2.33 -9.98
N GLY A 61 -2.90 -2.57 -8.75
CA GLY A 61 -2.00 -2.75 -7.60
C GLY A 61 -1.11 -3.99 -7.70
N LEU A 62 -1.55 -5.04 -8.41
CA LEU A 62 -0.74 -6.26 -8.61
C LEU A 62 0.44 -5.98 -9.55
N LYS A 63 0.23 -5.17 -10.59
CA LYS A 63 1.26 -4.75 -11.52
C LYS A 63 2.26 -3.82 -10.84
N LEU A 64 1.77 -2.89 -10.03
CA LEU A 64 2.63 -2.08 -9.17
C LEU A 64 3.49 -2.97 -8.27
N LEU A 65 2.89 -3.96 -7.60
CA LEU A 65 3.61 -4.92 -6.75
C LEU A 65 4.71 -5.67 -7.53
N GLU A 66 4.42 -6.19 -8.72
CA GLU A 66 5.44 -6.83 -9.57
C GLU A 66 6.60 -5.88 -9.91
N LEU A 67 6.31 -4.62 -10.25
CA LEU A 67 7.31 -3.62 -10.61
C LEU A 67 8.16 -3.23 -9.40
N LEU A 68 7.54 -3.01 -8.24
CA LEU A 68 8.24 -2.73 -6.99
C LEU A 68 9.14 -3.91 -6.58
N ARG A 69 8.70 -5.16 -6.75
CA ARG A 69 9.52 -6.34 -6.43
C ARG A 69 10.74 -6.49 -7.34
N LYS A 70 10.72 -5.89 -8.54
CA LYS A 70 11.91 -5.80 -9.42
C LYS A 70 12.94 -4.79 -8.92
N LEU A 71 12.53 -3.80 -8.13
CA LEU A 71 13.45 -2.83 -7.53
C LEU A 71 14.19 -3.47 -6.35
N THR A 72 15.53 -3.48 -6.42
CA THR A 72 16.39 -4.11 -5.40
C THR A 72 16.15 -3.59 -3.99
N HIS A 73 15.81 -2.30 -3.85
CA HIS A 73 15.54 -1.64 -2.58
C HIS A 73 14.11 -1.85 -2.05
N TYR A 74 13.19 -2.41 -2.86
CA TYR A 74 11.82 -2.75 -2.45
C TYR A 74 11.62 -4.24 -2.21
N LYS A 75 12.63 -5.09 -2.42
CA LYS A 75 12.50 -6.54 -2.19
C LYS A 75 12.07 -6.91 -0.76
N THR A 76 12.52 -6.13 0.22
CA THR A 76 12.22 -6.35 1.65
C THR A 76 11.14 -5.40 2.18
N VAL A 77 10.72 -4.41 1.39
CA VAL A 77 9.70 -3.46 1.82
C VAL A 77 8.35 -4.18 1.87
N PRO A 78 7.64 -4.14 3.01
CA PRO A 78 6.32 -4.72 3.09
C PRO A 78 5.31 -3.99 2.22
N ILE A 79 4.46 -4.75 1.55
CA ILE A 79 3.42 -4.22 0.65
C ILE A 79 2.07 -4.76 1.11
N LEU A 80 1.20 -3.85 1.53
CA LEU A 80 -0.16 -4.11 1.96
C LEU A 80 -1.13 -3.73 0.83
N MET A 81 -1.96 -4.69 0.42
CA MET A 81 -2.94 -4.49 -0.63
C MET A 81 -4.30 -4.13 -0.01
N LEU A 82 -4.87 -3.00 -0.39
CA LEU A 82 -6.27 -2.67 -0.12
C LEU A 82 -7.13 -3.23 -1.25
N THR A 83 -8.23 -3.90 -0.92
CA THR A 83 -9.12 -4.45 -1.94
C THR A 83 -10.57 -4.40 -1.49
N THR A 84 -11.49 -4.18 -2.42
CA THR A 84 -12.94 -4.34 -2.17
C THR A 84 -13.37 -5.80 -2.26
N GLU A 85 -12.55 -6.68 -2.87
CA GLU A 85 -12.89 -8.07 -3.11
C GLU A 85 -12.28 -8.97 -2.04
N SER A 86 -13.15 -9.70 -1.34
CA SER A 86 -12.75 -10.70 -0.35
C SER A 86 -12.42 -12.08 -0.95
N GLY A 87 -12.50 -12.20 -2.28
CA GLY A 87 -12.31 -13.45 -3.01
C GLY A 87 -10.93 -14.08 -2.80
N ASP A 88 -10.91 -15.39 -2.55
CA ASP A 88 -9.67 -16.12 -2.28
C ASP A 88 -8.71 -16.16 -3.47
N GLU A 89 -9.19 -16.01 -4.69
CA GLU A 89 -8.35 -15.92 -5.89
C GLU A 89 -7.47 -14.67 -5.91
N ILE A 90 -8.01 -13.50 -5.54
CA ILE A 90 -7.22 -12.27 -5.48
C ILE A 90 -6.19 -12.35 -4.37
N LYS A 91 -6.55 -12.93 -3.22
CA LYS A 91 -5.59 -13.20 -2.13
C LYS A 91 -4.49 -14.17 -2.57
N ALA A 92 -4.81 -15.17 -3.38
CA ALA A 92 -3.83 -16.10 -3.92
C ALA A 92 -2.88 -15.41 -4.90
N LYS A 93 -3.41 -14.59 -5.83
CA LYS A 93 -2.62 -13.80 -6.78
C LYS A 93 -1.70 -12.80 -6.07
N GLY A 94 -2.23 -12.06 -5.10
CA GLY A 94 -1.44 -11.10 -4.30
C GLY A 94 -0.31 -11.80 -3.51
N ARG A 95 -0.59 -12.95 -2.90
CA ARG A 95 0.45 -13.75 -2.23
C ARG A 95 1.51 -14.26 -3.20
N ALA A 96 1.12 -14.77 -4.36
CA ALA A 96 2.05 -15.23 -5.39
C ALA A 96 2.94 -14.09 -5.91
N ALA A 97 2.40 -12.87 -6.01
CA ALA A 97 3.13 -11.67 -6.39
C ALA A 97 3.99 -11.08 -5.25
N GLY A 98 3.94 -11.65 -4.04
CA GLY A 98 4.77 -11.27 -2.90
C GLY A 98 4.20 -10.13 -2.04
N ALA A 99 2.88 -9.96 -1.97
CA ALA A 99 2.26 -9.06 -1.00
C ALA A 99 2.45 -9.57 0.43
N THR A 100 2.69 -8.66 1.37
CA THR A 100 2.88 -8.98 2.79
C THR A 100 1.55 -9.18 3.51
N GLY A 101 0.50 -8.50 3.06
CA GLY A 101 -0.84 -8.63 3.64
C GLY A 101 -1.89 -7.95 2.78
N TRP A 102 -3.14 -8.12 3.19
CA TRP A 102 -4.29 -7.50 2.53
C TRP A 102 -5.27 -6.95 3.57
N LEU A 103 -5.99 -5.92 3.18
CA LEU A 103 -7.05 -5.31 3.96
C LEU A 103 -8.27 -5.11 3.07
N VAL A 104 -9.42 -5.65 3.51
CA VAL A 104 -10.67 -5.57 2.74
C VAL A 104 -11.39 -4.27 3.07
N LYS A 105 -11.85 -3.54 2.04
CA LYS A 105 -12.69 -2.35 2.13
C LYS A 105 -14.16 -2.76 2.35
N PRO A 106 -14.94 -2.03 3.18
CA PRO A 106 -14.52 -0.90 4.02
C PRO A 106 -13.71 -1.39 5.23
N PHE A 107 -12.64 -0.66 5.59
CA PHE A 107 -11.81 -0.97 6.74
C PHE A 107 -11.84 0.15 7.78
N ASP A 108 -11.72 -0.24 9.05
CA ASP A 108 -11.61 0.71 10.16
C ASP A 108 -10.19 1.31 10.22
N PRO A 109 -10.03 2.64 10.39
CA PRO A 109 -8.74 3.28 10.65
C PRO A 109 -7.90 2.61 11.75
N LYS A 110 -8.53 2.13 12.83
CA LYS A 110 -7.85 1.38 13.90
C LYS A 110 -7.29 0.07 13.37
N ARG A 111 -8.06 -0.65 12.55
CA ARG A 111 -7.63 -1.91 11.95
C ARG A 111 -6.46 -1.70 10.99
N LEU A 112 -6.48 -0.61 10.22
CA LEU A 112 -5.35 -0.22 9.38
C LEU A 112 -4.07 -0.06 10.22
N LEU A 113 -4.14 0.70 11.33
CA LEU A 113 -3.00 0.92 12.22
C LEU A 113 -2.49 -0.37 12.87
N GLU A 114 -3.39 -1.27 13.30
CA GLU A 114 -3.01 -2.58 13.84
C GLU A 114 -2.21 -3.41 12.82
N VAL A 115 -2.69 -3.48 11.57
CA VAL A 115 -2.04 -4.27 10.52
C VAL A 115 -0.68 -3.66 10.17
N ILE A 116 -0.61 -2.34 10.03
CA ILE A 116 0.66 -1.64 9.77
C ILE A 116 1.64 -1.84 10.92
N GLY A 117 1.19 -1.74 12.16
CA GLY A 117 2.02 -1.96 13.34
C GLY A 117 2.62 -3.36 13.41
N LYS A 118 1.90 -4.40 12.93
CA LYS A 118 2.43 -5.78 12.85
C LYS A 118 3.48 -5.98 11.76
N VAL A 119 3.52 -5.09 10.79
CA VAL A 119 4.31 -5.26 9.56
C VAL A 119 5.53 -4.35 9.54
N ILE A 120 5.42 -3.14 10.10
CA ILE A 120 6.53 -2.19 10.25
C ILE A 120 7.28 -2.37 11.59
N GLY A 121 6.61 -2.98 12.58
CA GLY A 121 7.10 -3.19 13.95
C GLY A 121 8.12 -4.31 14.08
#